data_AF-A0A3D1TV56-F1
#
_entry.id   AF-A0A3D1TV56-F1
#
_cell.length_a   1.000
_cell.length_b   1.000
_cell.length_c   1.000
_cell.angle_alpha   90.00
_cell.angle_beta   90.00
_cell.angle_gamma   90.00
#
_symmetry.space_group_name_H-M   'P 1'
#
loop_
_entity.id
_entity.type
_entity.pdbx_description
1 polymer ?
#
loop_
_entity_poly.entity_id
_entity_poly.type
_entity_poly.pdbx_seq_one_letter_code
_entity_poly.pdbx_strand_id
1 'polypeptide(L)'
;MTEHELYRDMLAMQGELSTGEQESLASHLEECATCRELGGEYGRQDAFLRALSLPEPPLTLRAGVLGRAHRSSSRRWWRHGLGLLSAAAVIALIVAAAHAGMGSNTGKAGFVPNKPGLTHPGAKARGAASAPVIEAAPQLPSTRKGAAFGTSQPSNQGDVAAGSAYEASATSRSNGLLLTLSLPRSCPVFSCPAAARIYYRGAVIPVTVTARNVSKHLMSIYGVAQPGECWSGKPEAEVVGNNGQALSAWNANNWPEPACPILSSDRSLLYPGQQVRATVYVVLRSNRVRAVAYVRSFNNCDPRTKNGCRGELMRVQGSVVTVALLKAQAPRIQLRGNPPTKALVQPAASSPLWSDGWYRCRGSASVTWTASEGGLGSPSAVTRSTAVPLPLAGCDPKHLEIHLAAGFLYHPVGRLDYARP
;
A
#
# COMPACT_ATOMS: atom_id res chain seq x y z
N MET A 1 -16.67 -21.05 -22.32
CA MET A 1 -15.71 -21.77 -21.48
C MET A 1 -15.47 -23.11 -22.12
N THR A 2 -14.22 -23.44 -22.41
CA THR A 2 -13.91 -24.80 -22.87
C THR A 2 -14.04 -25.77 -21.69
N GLU A 3 -14.35 -27.02 -21.96
CA GLU A 3 -14.50 -28.05 -20.92
C GLU A 3 -13.24 -28.15 -20.04
N HIS A 4 -12.05 -27.99 -20.62
CA HIS A 4 -10.77 -27.94 -19.89
C HIS A 4 -10.64 -26.76 -18.93
N GLU A 5 -11.23 -25.60 -19.22
CA GLU A 5 -11.19 -24.44 -18.32
C GLU A 5 -11.98 -24.72 -17.03
N LEU A 6 -13.13 -25.39 -17.14
CA LEU A 6 -13.93 -25.77 -15.97
C LEU A 6 -13.13 -26.70 -15.04
N TYR A 7 -12.54 -27.77 -15.57
CA TYR A 7 -11.79 -28.71 -14.75
C TYR A 7 -10.47 -28.14 -14.23
N ARG A 8 -9.87 -27.18 -14.94
CA ARG A 8 -8.72 -26.41 -14.42
C ARG A 8 -9.09 -25.61 -13.18
N ASP A 9 -10.25 -24.95 -13.20
CA ASP A 9 -10.73 -24.20 -12.04
C ASP A 9 -11.07 -25.14 -10.87
N MET A 10 -11.68 -26.29 -11.15
CA MET A 10 -11.97 -27.32 -10.13
C MET A 10 -10.68 -27.87 -9.49
N LEU A 11 -9.61 -28.10 -10.27
CA LEU A 11 -8.31 -28.52 -9.75
C LEU A 11 -7.71 -27.49 -8.78
N ALA A 12 -7.90 -26.20 -9.02
CA ALA A 12 -7.42 -25.13 -8.14
C ALA A 12 -8.22 -25.02 -6.83
N MET A 13 -9.43 -25.58 -6.76
CA MET A 13 -10.37 -25.47 -5.64
C MET A 13 -10.69 -26.83 -4.98
N GLN A 14 -9.83 -27.85 -5.09
CA GLN A 14 -10.10 -29.21 -4.61
C GLN A 14 -10.63 -29.31 -3.16
N GLY A 15 -10.24 -28.40 -2.27
CA GLY A 15 -10.70 -28.37 -0.87
C GLY A 15 -12.13 -27.84 -0.67
N GLU A 16 -12.75 -27.27 -1.70
CA GLU A 16 -14.05 -26.60 -1.66
C GLU A 16 -15.10 -27.29 -2.56
N LEU A 17 -14.71 -28.31 -3.33
CA LEU A 17 -15.62 -29.03 -4.21
C LEU A 17 -16.66 -29.84 -3.42
N SER A 18 -17.90 -29.79 -3.88
CA SER A 18 -18.95 -30.72 -3.45
C SER A 18 -18.65 -32.16 -3.86
N THR A 19 -19.33 -33.13 -3.26
CA THR A 19 -19.13 -34.56 -3.59
C THR A 19 -19.38 -34.86 -5.08
N GLY A 20 -20.43 -34.30 -5.68
CA GLY A 20 -20.72 -34.51 -7.10
C GLY A 20 -19.67 -33.87 -8.03
N GLU A 21 -19.10 -32.73 -7.63
CA GLU A 21 -18.00 -32.09 -8.36
C GLU A 21 -16.70 -32.90 -8.26
N GLN A 22 -16.43 -33.51 -7.11
CA GLN A 22 -15.27 -34.39 -6.94
C GLN A 22 -15.37 -35.64 -7.83
N GLU A 23 -16.55 -36.26 -7.90
CA GLU A 23 -16.81 -37.41 -8.78
C GLU A 23 -16.67 -37.03 -10.26
N SER A 24 -17.23 -35.88 -10.66
CA SER A 24 -17.10 -35.36 -12.03
C SER A 24 -15.65 -35.08 -12.40
N LEU A 25 -14.88 -34.43 -11.51
CA LEU A 25 -13.46 -34.18 -11.72
C LEU A 25 -12.66 -35.48 -11.81
N ALA A 26 -12.95 -36.47 -10.95
CA ALA A 26 -12.29 -37.76 -10.98
C ALA A 26 -12.50 -38.47 -12.34
N SER A 27 -13.75 -38.52 -12.80
CA SER A 27 -14.11 -39.08 -14.12
C SER A 27 -13.34 -38.40 -15.25
N HIS A 28 -13.29 -37.06 -15.28
CA HIS A 28 -12.56 -36.34 -16.32
C HIS A 28 -11.04 -36.61 -16.28
N LEU A 29 -10.44 -36.76 -15.10
CA LEU A 29 -9.01 -37.06 -14.96
C LEU A 29 -8.63 -38.45 -15.49
N GLU A 30 -9.57 -39.40 -15.53
CA GLU A 30 -9.38 -40.72 -16.14
C GLU A 30 -9.27 -40.66 -17.67
N GLU A 31 -9.95 -39.71 -18.30
CA GLU A 31 -9.99 -39.58 -19.76
C GLU A 31 -8.99 -38.55 -20.31
N CYS A 32 -8.71 -37.50 -19.54
CA CYS A 32 -7.96 -36.33 -20.01
C CYS A 32 -6.52 -36.29 -19.51
N ALA A 33 -5.55 -36.60 -20.39
CA ALA A 33 -4.13 -36.58 -20.07
C ALA A 33 -3.63 -35.19 -19.60
N THR A 34 -4.06 -34.12 -20.26
CA THR A 34 -3.64 -32.73 -19.95
C THR A 34 -4.08 -32.30 -18.55
N CYS A 35 -5.33 -32.58 -18.16
CA CYS A 35 -5.83 -32.26 -16.83
C CYS A 35 -5.17 -33.13 -15.76
N ARG A 36 -4.80 -34.37 -16.08
CA ARG A 36 -4.05 -35.26 -15.18
C ARG A 36 -2.65 -34.75 -14.90
N GLU A 37 -1.93 -34.28 -15.92
CA GLU A 37 -0.61 -33.67 -15.75
C GLU A 37 -0.68 -32.42 -14.87
N LEU A 38 -1.65 -31.54 -15.15
CA LEU A 38 -1.88 -30.34 -14.35
C LEU A 38 -2.26 -30.67 -12.89
N GLY A 39 -3.11 -31.67 -12.68
CA GLY A 39 -3.44 -32.16 -11.34
C GLY A 39 -2.21 -32.69 -10.59
N GLY A 40 -1.28 -33.35 -11.30
CA GLY A 40 0.01 -33.76 -10.76
C GLY A 40 0.90 -32.59 -10.34
N GLU A 41 0.89 -31.48 -11.09
CA GLU A 41 1.60 -30.25 -10.71
C GLU A 41 1.04 -29.64 -9.43
N TYR A 42 -0.28 -29.49 -9.33
CA TYR A 42 -0.93 -29.02 -8.10
C TYR A 42 -0.64 -29.93 -6.91
N GLY A 43 -0.68 -31.25 -7.10
CA GLY A 43 -0.31 -32.22 -6.06
C GLY A 43 1.12 -32.05 -5.56
N ARG A 44 2.09 -31.80 -6.46
CA ARG A 44 3.48 -31.51 -6.08
C ARG A 44 3.60 -30.20 -5.28
N GLN A 45 2.84 -29.17 -5.66
CA GLN A 45 2.82 -27.90 -4.94
C GLN A 45 2.22 -28.05 -3.54
N ASP A 46 1.11 -28.78 -3.39
CA ASP A 46 0.49 -29.05 -2.08
C ASP A 46 1.43 -29.87 -1.18
N ALA A 47 2.05 -30.91 -1.73
CA ALA A 47 3.05 -31.70 -1.01
C ALA A 47 4.24 -30.85 -0.54
N PHE A 48 4.74 -29.95 -1.39
CA PHE A 48 5.79 -29.01 -1.02
C PHE A 48 5.36 -28.07 0.11
N LEU A 49 4.15 -27.51 0.03
CA LEU A 49 3.62 -26.62 1.07
C LEU A 49 3.44 -27.36 2.41
N ARG A 50 3.02 -28.63 2.40
CA ARG A 50 2.91 -29.46 3.62
C ARG A 50 4.26 -29.87 4.19
N ALA A 51 5.30 -29.95 3.35
CA ALA A 51 6.66 -30.26 3.80
C ALA A 51 7.35 -29.07 4.49
N LEU A 52 6.82 -27.85 4.34
CA LEU A 52 7.33 -26.69 5.06
C LEU A 52 7.12 -26.90 6.57
N SER A 53 8.19 -26.78 7.34
CA SER A 53 8.15 -26.85 8.80
C SER A 53 7.32 -25.70 9.34
N LEU A 54 6.06 -25.99 9.68
CA LEU A 54 5.20 -25.06 10.40
C LEU A 54 5.66 -24.99 11.87
N PRO A 55 5.69 -23.80 12.48
CA PRO A 55 5.99 -23.69 13.90
C PRO A 55 4.98 -24.52 14.70
N GLU A 56 5.48 -25.24 15.70
CA GLU A 56 4.62 -26.08 16.55
C GLU A 56 3.56 -25.18 17.21
N PRO A 57 2.25 -25.46 17.02
CA PRO A 57 1.21 -24.62 17.57
C PRO A 57 1.29 -24.65 19.10
N PRO A 58 1.02 -23.53 19.80
CA PRO A 58 1.08 -23.50 21.26
C PRO A 58 0.10 -24.52 21.85
N LEU A 59 0.51 -25.21 22.92
CA LEU A 59 -0.27 -26.29 23.55
C LEU A 59 -1.70 -25.88 23.94
N THR A 60 -1.91 -24.60 24.25
CA THR A 60 -3.23 -24.03 24.57
C THR A 60 -4.19 -24.03 23.38
N LEU A 61 -3.68 -23.88 22.14
CA LEU A 61 -4.50 -23.95 20.93
C LEU A 61 -5.04 -25.37 20.72
N ARG A 62 -4.23 -26.41 20.95
CA ARG A 62 -4.64 -27.80 20.83
C ARG A 62 -5.79 -28.13 21.80
N ALA A 63 -5.66 -27.76 23.07
CA ALA A 63 -6.71 -27.95 24.07
C ALA A 63 -7.99 -27.16 23.71
N GLY A 64 -7.84 -25.93 23.21
CA GLY A 64 -8.98 -25.09 22.80
C GLY A 64 -9.73 -25.60 21.57
N VAL A 65 -9.02 -26.22 20.60
CA VAL A 65 -9.63 -26.82 19.40
C VAL A 65 -10.32 -28.14 19.75
N LEU A 66 -9.65 -29.04 20.48
CA LEU A 66 -10.26 -30.30 20.92
C LEU A 66 -11.48 -30.07 21.82
N GLY A 67 -11.40 -29.10 22.73
CA GLY A 67 -12.53 -28.71 23.58
C GLY A 67 -13.72 -28.18 22.77
N ARG A 68 -13.47 -27.43 21.69
CA ARG A 68 -14.53 -26.96 20.79
C ARG A 68 -15.11 -28.08 19.92
N ALA A 69 -14.27 -28.98 19.41
CA ALA A 69 -14.70 -30.14 18.63
C ALA A 69 -15.59 -31.09 19.46
N HIS A 70 -15.25 -31.35 20.72
CA HIS A 70 -16.12 -32.13 21.60
C HIS A 70 -17.44 -31.41 21.91
N ARG A 71 -17.41 -30.11 22.19
CA ARG A 71 -18.63 -29.32 22.50
C ARG A 71 -19.57 -29.14 21.31
N SER A 72 -19.06 -29.12 20.07
CA SER A 72 -19.90 -28.97 18.89
C SER A 72 -20.75 -30.21 18.61
N SER A 73 -20.24 -31.40 18.96
CA SER A 73 -21.00 -32.66 18.81
C SER A 73 -22.20 -32.76 19.76
N SER A 74 -22.05 -32.36 21.02
CA SER A 74 -23.09 -32.56 22.04
C SER A 74 -24.27 -31.58 21.91
N ARG A 75 -24.02 -30.32 21.53
CA ARG A 75 -25.09 -29.32 21.36
C ARG A 75 -25.93 -29.53 20.09
N ARG A 76 -25.37 -30.17 19.05
CA ARG A 76 -26.09 -30.42 17.80
C ARG A 76 -27.22 -31.43 18.02
N TRP A 77 -26.97 -32.48 18.82
CA TRP A 77 -27.99 -33.49 19.13
C TRP A 77 -29.16 -32.91 19.93
N TRP A 78 -28.90 -32.06 20.93
CA TRP A 78 -29.96 -31.37 21.69
C TRP A 78 -30.80 -30.42 20.84
N ARG A 79 -30.19 -29.73 19.86
CA ARG A 79 -30.93 -28.85 18.94
C ARG A 79 -31.84 -29.60 17.98
N HIS A 80 -31.42 -30.79 17.53
CA HIS A 80 -32.30 -31.64 16.73
C HIS A 80 -33.43 -32.28 17.57
N GLY A 81 -33.17 -32.61 18.83
CA GLY A 81 -34.21 -33.09 19.76
C GLY A 81 -35.29 -32.04 20.07
N LEU A 82 -34.89 -30.78 20.33
CA LEU A 82 -35.83 -29.69 20.58
C LEU A 82 -36.55 -29.21 19.31
N GLY A 83 -35.91 -29.28 18.14
CA GLY A 83 -36.53 -28.92 16.86
C GLY A 83 -37.74 -29.80 16.52
N LEU A 84 -37.70 -31.09 16.86
CA LEU A 84 -38.83 -32.01 16.65
C LEU A 84 -40.06 -31.65 17.50
N LEU A 85 -39.86 -31.10 18.71
CA LEU A 85 -40.97 -30.66 19.56
C LEU A 85 -41.68 -29.43 18.99
N SER A 86 -40.95 -28.49 18.38
CA SER A 86 -41.57 -27.33 17.72
C SER A 86 -42.38 -27.69 16.48
N ALA A 87 -41.94 -28.69 15.70
CA ALA A 87 -42.69 -29.16 14.53
C ALA A 87 -44.00 -29.83 14.94
N ALA A 88 -44.00 -30.64 16.00
CA ALA A 88 -45.21 -31.25 16.55
C ALA A 88 -46.21 -30.21 17.07
N ALA A 89 -45.74 -29.15 17.72
CA ALA A 89 -46.61 -28.07 18.21
C ALA A 89 -47.30 -27.29 17.08
N VAL A 90 -46.59 -27.03 15.96
CA VAL A 90 -47.18 -26.35 14.79
C VAL A 90 -48.25 -27.24 14.12
N ILE A 91 -48.00 -28.54 13.99
CA ILE A 91 -48.99 -29.48 13.43
C ILE A 91 -50.22 -29.55 14.35
N ALA A 92 -50.05 -29.62 15.67
CA ALA A 92 -51.16 -29.59 16.62
C ALA A 92 -51.97 -28.29 16.54
N LEU A 93 -51.31 -27.14 16.34
CA LEU A 93 -51.96 -25.84 16.18
C LEU A 93 -52.79 -25.77 14.87
N ILE A 94 -52.26 -26.31 13.77
CA ILE A 94 -52.96 -26.38 12.48
C ILE A 94 -54.21 -27.27 12.60
N VAL A 95 -54.11 -28.42 13.28
CA VAL A 95 -55.24 -29.33 13.51
C VAL A 95 -56.31 -28.67 14.41
N ALA A 96 -55.89 -27.96 15.46
CA ALA A 96 -56.81 -27.22 16.33
C ALA A 96 -57.53 -26.09 15.59
N ALA A 97 -56.83 -25.34 14.74
CA ALA A 97 -57.41 -24.28 13.91
C ALA A 97 -58.39 -24.84 12.85
N ALA A 98 -58.08 -26.01 12.27
CA ALA A 98 -58.97 -26.68 11.32
C ALA A 98 -60.26 -27.17 11.97
N HIS A 99 -60.24 -27.55 13.26
CA HIS A 99 -61.44 -27.94 14.00
C HIS A 99 -62.24 -26.75 14.54
N ALA A 100 -61.62 -25.61 14.80
CA ALA A 100 -62.32 -24.40 15.24
C ALA A 100 -63.10 -23.68 14.11
N GLY A 101 -62.78 -23.96 12.85
CA GLY A 101 -63.40 -23.30 11.68
C GLY A 101 -64.75 -23.86 11.21
N MET A 102 -65.28 -24.93 11.83
CA MET A 102 -66.57 -25.54 11.42
C MET A 102 -67.79 -25.00 12.20
N GLY A 103 -67.68 -23.81 12.82
CA GLY A 103 -68.75 -23.17 13.58
C GLY A 103 -69.36 -21.95 12.89
N SER A 104 -70.63 -22.10 12.47
CA SER A 104 -71.65 -21.06 12.21
C SER A 104 -71.42 -20.05 11.07
N ASN A 105 -71.94 -20.41 9.89
CA ASN A 105 -72.46 -19.45 8.92
C ASN A 105 -73.87 -19.00 9.36
N THR A 106 -73.99 -17.81 9.93
CA THR A 106 -75.26 -17.07 9.97
C THR A 106 -74.97 -15.61 9.66
N GLY A 107 -75.53 -15.16 8.54
CA GLY A 107 -75.09 -13.97 7.83
C GLY A 107 -75.48 -12.64 8.43
N LYS A 108 -74.98 -11.58 7.79
CA LYS A 108 -75.64 -10.29 7.65
C LYS A 108 -74.95 -9.52 6.53
N ALA A 109 -75.66 -9.39 5.41
CA ALA A 109 -75.35 -8.42 4.37
C ALA A 109 -75.55 -7.02 4.97
N GLY A 110 -74.45 -6.27 5.10
CA GLY A 110 -74.42 -4.90 5.57
C GLY A 110 -73.79 -4.01 4.50
N PHE A 111 -74.64 -3.20 3.88
CA PHE A 111 -74.43 -2.23 2.82
C PHE A 111 -73.58 -1.00 3.26
N VAL A 112 -73.24 -0.13 2.28
CA VAL A 112 -72.83 1.32 2.37
C VAL A 112 -71.33 1.64 2.66
N PRO A 113 -70.73 2.73 2.12
CA PRO A 113 -70.78 3.35 0.78
C PRO A 113 -69.38 3.70 0.18
N ASN A 114 -69.37 4.00 -1.11
CA ASN A 114 -68.35 4.82 -1.77
C ASN A 114 -68.35 6.27 -1.26
N LYS A 115 -67.18 6.88 -1.04
CA LYS A 115 -66.87 8.28 -1.47
C LYS A 115 -65.35 8.57 -1.49
N PRO A 116 -64.92 9.61 -2.25
CA PRO A 116 -63.62 9.66 -2.93
C PRO A 116 -62.64 10.69 -2.36
N GLY A 117 -61.40 10.61 -2.86
CA GLY A 117 -60.53 11.76 -3.05
C GLY A 117 -59.46 11.96 -1.99
N LEU A 118 -58.20 11.89 -2.41
CA LEU A 118 -57.17 12.81 -1.94
C LEU A 118 -56.05 12.90 -2.98
N THR A 119 -55.97 14.10 -3.54
CA THR A 119 -54.94 14.69 -4.37
C THR A 119 -53.58 14.69 -3.66
N HIS A 120 -52.52 14.39 -4.40
CA HIS A 120 -51.18 14.88 -4.05
C HIS A 120 -50.57 15.66 -5.23
N PRO A 121 -49.99 16.84 -4.96
CA PRO A 121 -49.55 17.79 -5.97
C PRO A 121 -48.19 17.40 -6.56
N GLY A 122 -48.01 17.74 -7.82
CA GLY A 122 -46.73 17.65 -8.51
C GLY A 122 -45.69 18.62 -7.93
N ALA A 123 -44.44 18.15 -7.90
CA ALA A 123 -43.26 18.98 -7.72
C ALA A 123 -42.25 18.67 -8.84
N LYS A 124 -42.32 19.53 -9.86
CA LYS A 124 -41.29 20.04 -10.79
C LYS A 124 -39.97 19.25 -10.92
N ALA A 125 -39.76 18.81 -12.15
CA ALA A 125 -38.46 18.60 -12.76
C ALA A 125 -37.64 19.90 -12.89
N ARG A 126 -36.36 19.82 -12.52
CA ARG A 126 -35.21 20.58 -13.08
C ARG A 126 -34.06 19.57 -13.09
N GLY A 127 -33.61 19.07 -14.24
CA GLY A 127 -32.60 19.74 -15.08
C GLY A 127 -31.22 19.56 -14.43
N ALA A 128 -30.57 18.40 -14.55
CA ALA A 128 -29.67 18.02 -15.66
C ALA A 128 -28.45 18.95 -15.80
N ALA A 129 -27.32 18.53 -15.23
CA ALA A 129 -25.98 18.85 -15.70
C ALA A 129 -25.01 17.78 -15.17
N SER A 130 -25.03 16.61 -15.80
CA SER A 130 -23.98 15.59 -15.62
C SER A 130 -22.73 16.08 -16.37
N ALA A 131 -21.64 16.31 -15.65
CA ALA A 131 -20.34 16.59 -16.26
C ALA A 131 -19.78 15.29 -16.90
N PRO A 132 -19.05 15.39 -18.03
CA PRO A 132 -18.65 14.22 -18.81
C PRO A 132 -17.54 13.39 -18.10
N VAL A 133 -17.78 12.08 -18.07
CA VAL A 133 -16.76 11.07 -17.81
C VAL A 133 -15.90 10.95 -19.06
N ILE A 134 -14.66 11.43 -18.99
CA ILE A 134 -13.65 11.20 -20.03
C ILE A 134 -12.98 9.85 -19.71
N GLU A 135 -13.46 8.80 -20.37
CA GLU A 135 -12.82 7.49 -20.41
C GLU A 135 -11.91 7.46 -21.64
N ALA A 136 -10.60 7.61 -21.43
CA ALA A 136 -9.60 7.49 -22.50
C ALA A 136 -8.87 6.14 -22.35
N ALA A 137 -9.26 5.19 -23.20
CA ALA A 137 -8.48 3.98 -23.47
C ALA A 137 -7.29 4.32 -24.38
N PRO A 138 -6.07 3.83 -24.12
CA PRO A 138 -4.96 3.99 -25.04
C PRO A 138 -5.03 2.97 -26.17
N GLN A 139 -5.08 3.45 -27.42
CA GLN A 139 -4.79 2.67 -28.61
C GLN A 139 -3.27 2.46 -28.73
N LEU A 140 -2.89 1.20 -28.96
CA LEU A 140 -1.55 0.78 -29.39
C LEU A 140 -1.34 1.12 -30.87
N PRO A 141 -0.16 1.61 -31.25
CA PRO A 141 0.41 1.31 -32.54
C PRO A 141 1.50 0.23 -32.42
N SER A 142 1.40 -0.72 -33.34
CA SER A 142 2.31 -1.82 -33.58
C SER A 142 3.56 -1.39 -34.37
N THR A 143 4.61 -2.20 -34.26
CA THR A 143 5.78 -2.35 -35.15
C THR A 143 6.84 -1.24 -35.21
N ARG A 144 8.07 -1.56 -34.76
CA ARG A 144 9.23 -1.71 -35.68
C ARG A 144 10.42 -2.46 -35.06
N LYS A 145 11.10 -3.18 -35.95
CA LYS A 145 12.26 -4.07 -35.83
C LYS A 145 13.55 -3.36 -35.38
N GLY A 146 14.35 -4.10 -34.59
CA GLY A 146 15.74 -4.45 -34.87
C GLY A 146 16.85 -3.42 -34.65
N ALA A 147 17.76 -3.71 -33.71
CA ALA A 147 19.21 -3.65 -33.93
C ALA A 147 19.95 -4.34 -32.76
N ALA A 148 20.95 -5.16 -33.13
CA ALA A 148 21.89 -5.86 -32.26
C ALA A 148 22.98 -4.90 -31.71
N PHE A 149 24.00 -5.49 -31.06
CA PHE A 149 25.17 -4.92 -30.37
C PHE A 149 24.96 -4.68 -28.86
N GLY A 150 25.83 -5.11 -27.96
CA GLY A 150 27.11 -5.80 -28.07
C GLY A 150 27.64 -6.02 -26.66
N THR A 151 28.16 -7.21 -26.41
CA THR A 151 28.77 -7.68 -25.17
C THR A 151 30.07 -6.95 -24.85
N SER A 152 30.25 -6.49 -23.60
CA SER A 152 31.56 -6.47 -22.95
C SER A 152 31.40 -6.38 -21.42
N GLN A 153 31.74 -7.49 -20.78
CA GLN A 153 31.79 -7.70 -19.34
C GLN A 153 33.27 -7.63 -18.93
N PRO A 154 33.66 -6.87 -17.89
CA PRO A 154 34.88 -7.16 -17.17
C PRO A 154 34.56 -7.83 -15.84
N SER A 155 35.04 -9.05 -15.73
CA SER A 155 35.18 -9.82 -14.50
C SER A 155 36.10 -9.11 -13.50
N ASN A 156 35.63 -8.92 -12.27
CA ASN A 156 36.49 -8.79 -11.11
C ASN A 156 35.86 -9.61 -9.97
N GLN A 157 36.42 -10.81 -9.78
CA GLN A 157 36.26 -11.64 -8.59
C GLN A 157 37.07 -11.03 -7.45
N GLY A 158 36.47 -10.97 -6.28
CA GLY A 158 37.11 -10.55 -5.03
C GLY A 158 36.12 -10.61 -3.87
N ASP A 159 36.07 -11.78 -3.25
CA ASP A 159 35.68 -12.08 -1.86
C ASP A 159 34.45 -11.37 -1.26
N VAL A 160 33.29 -12.02 -1.39
CA VAL A 160 32.09 -11.71 -0.60
C VAL A 160 31.97 -12.72 0.53
N ALA A 161 32.15 -12.22 1.76
CA ALA A 161 31.84 -12.92 2.99
C ALA A 161 30.38 -13.43 2.99
N ALA A 162 30.21 -14.71 3.30
CA ALA A 162 28.93 -15.35 3.53
C ALA A 162 28.24 -14.74 4.76
N GLY A 163 26.98 -14.30 4.60
CA GLY A 163 26.11 -13.99 5.75
C GLY A 163 25.20 -12.77 5.62
N SER A 164 24.36 -12.69 4.57
CA SER A 164 23.04 -12.04 4.60
C SER A 164 22.44 -12.20 3.21
N ALA A 165 21.92 -13.39 2.94
CA ALA A 165 21.14 -13.59 1.74
C ALA A 165 19.91 -12.66 1.81
N TYR A 166 19.50 -12.12 0.66
CA TYR A 166 18.11 -11.75 0.35
C TYR A 166 17.65 -10.28 0.32
N GLU A 167 18.53 -9.28 0.27
CA GLU A 167 18.14 -7.88 0.03
C GLU A 167 18.20 -7.44 -1.44
N ALA A 168 17.38 -6.46 -1.79
CA ALA A 168 17.48 -5.71 -3.04
C ALA A 168 18.59 -4.71 -3.02
N SER A 169 19.82 -5.16 -3.23
CA SER A 169 20.95 -4.26 -3.31
C SER A 169 21.22 -3.81 -4.75
N ALA A 170 21.33 -2.50 -4.95
CA ALA A 170 22.03 -1.94 -6.10
C ALA A 170 23.15 -1.07 -5.58
N THR A 171 24.37 -1.36 -6.05
CA THR A 171 25.56 -0.61 -5.70
C THR A 171 26.05 0.15 -6.92
N SER A 172 26.40 1.41 -6.73
CA SER A 172 27.06 2.25 -7.73
C SER A 172 28.23 2.97 -7.09
N ARG A 173 29.30 3.13 -7.87
CA ARG A 173 30.45 3.95 -7.51
C ARG A 173 30.50 5.13 -8.46
N SER A 174 30.42 6.34 -7.91
CA SER A 174 30.62 7.56 -8.69
C SER A 174 31.31 8.60 -7.83
N ASN A 175 32.35 9.25 -8.40
CA ASN A 175 33.08 10.35 -7.78
C ASN A 175 33.57 10.05 -6.36
N GLY A 176 34.07 8.83 -6.12
CA GLY A 176 34.61 8.43 -4.83
C GLY A 176 33.58 8.11 -3.75
N LEU A 177 32.27 8.12 -4.06
CA LEU A 177 31.21 7.66 -3.18
C LEU A 177 30.64 6.33 -3.70
N LEU A 178 30.51 5.35 -2.80
CA LEU A 178 29.82 4.10 -3.04
C LEU A 178 28.42 4.21 -2.44
N LEU A 179 27.39 4.23 -3.29
CA LEU A 179 25.99 4.23 -2.87
C LEU A 179 25.43 2.83 -3.01
N THR A 180 24.91 2.29 -1.91
CA THR A 180 24.17 1.03 -1.89
C THR A 180 22.72 1.32 -1.48
N LEU A 181 21.79 0.99 -2.35
CA LEU A 181 20.36 0.99 -2.06
C LEU A 181 19.94 -0.43 -1.68
N SER A 182 19.33 -0.62 -0.51
CA SER A 182 18.76 -1.89 -0.05
C SER A 182 17.25 -1.73 0.19
N LEU A 183 16.42 -2.49 -0.53
CA LEU A 183 14.98 -2.58 -0.24
C LEU A 183 14.68 -3.83 0.61
N PRO A 184 13.83 -3.70 1.66
CA PRO A 184 13.35 -4.83 2.43
C PRO A 184 12.40 -5.67 1.59
N ARG A 185 12.39 -6.98 1.81
CA ARG A 185 11.36 -7.85 1.23
C ARG A 185 9.99 -7.47 1.78
N SER A 186 9.04 -7.21 0.89
CA SER A 186 7.62 -7.14 1.25
C SER A 186 6.90 -8.37 0.72
N CYS A 187 6.70 -9.38 1.56
CA CYS A 187 5.66 -10.37 1.32
C CYS A 187 4.90 -10.55 2.64
N PRO A 188 3.74 -9.87 2.81
CA PRO A 188 2.90 -10.08 3.97
C PRO A 188 2.16 -11.44 3.95
N VAL A 189 2.40 -12.29 2.95
CA VAL A 189 1.70 -13.58 2.78
C VAL A 189 2.72 -14.64 2.34
N PHE A 190 2.64 -15.82 2.97
CA PHE A 190 3.56 -16.97 2.96
C PHE A 190 3.84 -17.65 1.61
N SER A 191 3.58 -17.00 0.47
CA SER A 191 3.52 -17.66 -0.84
C SER A 191 4.14 -16.82 -1.98
N CYS A 192 5.21 -16.08 -1.72
CA CYS A 192 5.94 -15.44 -2.81
C CYS A 192 6.99 -16.40 -3.39
N PRO A 193 7.00 -16.68 -4.71
CA PRO A 193 8.14 -17.32 -5.34
C PRO A 193 9.38 -16.46 -5.07
N ALA A 194 10.44 -17.10 -4.58
CA ALA A 194 11.58 -16.49 -3.87
C ALA A 194 12.37 -15.38 -4.62
N ALA A 195 12.03 -15.09 -5.87
CA ALA A 195 12.75 -14.17 -6.76
C ALA A 195 12.02 -12.84 -7.05
N ALA A 196 10.68 -12.75 -6.91
CA ALA A 196 9.94 -11.56 -7.33
C ALA A 196 9.67 -10.59 -6.17
N ARG A 197 10.19 -9.38 -6.27
CA ARG A 197 9.93 -8.28 -5.32
C ARG A 197 8.68 -7.56 -5.74
N ILE A 198 7.55 -7.94 -5.16
CA ILE A 198 6.25 -7.44 -5.55
C ILE A 198 5.75 -6.44 -4.50
N TYR A 199 5.53 -5.20 -4.93
CA TYR A 199 4.94 -4.14 -4.10
C TYR A 199 3.66 -3.62 -4.74
N TYR A 200 2.82 -2.90 -4.00
CA TYR A 200 1.73 -2.17 -4.63
C TYR A 200 2.23 -0.85 -5.24
N ARG A 201 1.65 -0.46 -6.38
CA ARG A 201 1.86 0.85 -6.98
C ARG A 201 1.35 1.92 -6.02
N GLY A 202 2.18 2.93 -5.78
CA GLY A 202 1.93 3.99 -4.81
C GLY A 202 2.21 3.58 -3.37
N ALA A 203 2.76 2.39 -3.11
CA ALA A 203 3.09 1.99 -1.76
C ALA A 203 4.22 2.82 -1.15
N VAL A 204 4.11 3.15 0.13
CA VAL A 204 5.26 3.65 0.90
C VAL A 204 6.08 2.48 1.39
N ILE A 205 7.36 2.48 1.04
CA ILE A 205 8.30 1.48 1.51
C ILE A 205 9.47 2.15 2.23
N PRO A 206 9.95 1.57 3.35
CA PRO A 206 11.23 1.94 3.90
C PRO A 206 12.33 1.40 2.97
N VAL A 207 13.32 2.23 2.67
CA VAL A 207 14.49 1.88 1.86
C VAL A 207 15.73 2.28 2.65
N THR A 208 16.66 1.35 2.78
CA THR A 208 17.97 1.65 3.37
C THR A 208 18.89 2.18 2.29
N VAL A 209 19.50 3.33 2.53
CA VAL A 209 20.56 3.88 1.69
C VAL A 209 21.85 3.92 2.52
N THR A 210 22.89 3.29 2.00
CA THR A 210 24.24 3.34 2.59
C THR A 210 25.14 4.12 1.65
N ALA A 211 25.78 5.16 2.18
CA ALA A 211 26.77 5.95 1.47
C ALA A 211 28.13 5.74 2.13
N ARG A 212 29.10 5.21 1.39
CA ARG A 212 30.47 4.98 1.86
C ARG A 212 31.45 5.86 1.07
N ASN A 213 32.28 6.61 1.78
CA ASN A 213 33.36 7.37 1.17
C ASN A 213 34.49 6.41 0.83
N VAL A 214 34.68 6.15 -0.46
CA VAL A 214 35.78 5.33 -1.01
C VAL A 214 36.86 6.20 -1.68
N SER A 215 36.78 7.52 -1.50
CA SER A 215 37.79 8.48 -1.92
C SER A 215 38.87 8.65 -0.84
N LYS A 216 39.93 9.39 -1.18
CA LYS A 216 40.95 9.83 -0.22
C LYS A 216 40.62 11.19 0.42
N HIS A 217 39.51 11.82 0.02
CA HIS A 217 39.15 13.19 0.43
C HIS A 217 38.04 13.18 1.48
N LEU A 218 37.96 14.25 2.26
CA LEU A 218 36.81 14.48 3.14
C LEU A 218 35.59 14.83 2.27
N MET A 219 34.46 14.19 2.58
CA MET A 219 33.18 14.47 1.94
C MET A 219 32.18 14.97 2.97
N SER A 220 31.18 15.72 2.52
CA SER A 220 30.01 16.04 3.34
C SER A 220 28.74 15.71 2.58
N ILE A 221 27.79 15.03 3.23
CA ILE A 221 26.48 14.73 2.62
C ILE A 221 25.50 15.85 2.95
N TYR A 222 24.86 16.40 1.92
CA TYR A 222 23.91 17.51 1.95
C TYR A 222 22.49 17.03 1.67
N GLY A 223 21.52 17.67 2.34
CA GLY A 223 20.10 17.42 2.16
C GLY A 223 19.53 18.51 1.25
N VAL A 224 19.24 18.10 0.01
CA VAL A 224 18.66 18.83 -1.13
C VAL A 224 19.35 20.15 -1.54
N ALA A 225 19.26 20.45 -2.84
CA ALA A 225 20.20 21.24 -3.63
C ALA A 225 19.61 22.53 -4.22
N GLN A 226 18.51 23.05 -3.66
CA GLN A 226 17.95 24.33 -4.09
C GLN A 226 18.61 25.50 -3.35
N PRO A 227 18.72 26.69 -3.98
CA PRO A 227 19.23 27.88 -3.31
C PRO A 227 18.34 28.27 -2.12
N GLY A 228 18.77 27.98 -0.89
CA GLY A 228 17.99 28.26 0.33
C GLY A 228 17.86 27.08 1.29
N GLU A 229 18.15 25.85 0.83
CA GLU A 229 18.07 24.63 1.64
C GLU A 229 19.39 24.43 2.43
N CYS A 230 19.34 24.62 3.75
CA CYS A 230 20.52 24.56 4.62
C CYS A 230 20.48 23.39 5.61
N TRP A 231 20.83 22.16 5.18
CA TRP A 231 21.00 21.04 6.11
C TRP A 231 22.12 20.05 5.73
N SER A 232 22.74 19.52 6.78
CA SER A 232 23.39 18.21 6.76
C SER A 232 22.38 17.14 6.33
N GLY A 233 22.62 16.50 5.19
CA GLY A 233 21.69 15.55 4.61
C GLY A 233 21.99 14.12 4.98
N LYS A 234 20.97 13.28 4.89
CA LYS A 234 21.13 11.83 4.79
C LYS A 234 21.11 11.46 3.32
N PRO A 235 21.76 10.35 2.91
CA PRO A 235 21.54 9.83 1.57
C PRO A 235 20.05 9.46 1.38
N GLU A 236 19.54 9.69 0.18
CA GLU A 236 18.13 9.60 -0.18
C GLU A 236 17.87 8.49 -1.20
N ALA A 237 16.60 8.24 -1.47
CA ALA A 237 16.16 7.36 -2.54
C ALA A 237 15.05 8.05 -3.33
N GLU A 238 15.11 7.94 -4.66
CA GLU A 238 14.10 8.50 -5.54
C GLU A 238 13.53 7.44 -6.47
N VAL A 239 12.24 7.57 -6.75
CA VAL A 239 11.57 6.80 -7.80
C VAL A 239 11.90 7.44 -9.14
N VAL A 240 12.22 6.66 -10.16
CA VAL A 240 12.56 7.17 -11.49
C VAL A 240 11.60 6.66 -12.56
N GLY A 241 11.34 7.50 -13.56
CA GLY A 241 10.56 7.13 -14.73
C GLY A 241 11.34 6.24 -15.69
N ASN A 242 10.69 5.87 -16.80
CA ASN A 242 11.35 5.14 -17.88
C ASN A 242 12.50 5.95 -18.52
N ASN A 243 12.36 7.28 -18.54
CA ASN A 243 13.38 8.23 -19.01
C ASN A 243 14.51 8.49 -17.99
N GLY A 244 14.52 7.84 -16.83
CA GLY A 244 15.54 8.04 -15.78
C GLY A 244 15.41 9.36 -14.99
N GLN A 245 14.38 10.16 -15.26
CA GLN A 245 14.08 11.35 -14.47
C GLN A 245 13.40 10.97 -13.16
N ALA A 246 13.67 11.73 -12.10
CA ALA A 246 13.04 11.56 -10.81
C ALA A 246 11.53 11.83 -10.90
N LEU A 247 10.73 10.92 -10.35
CA LEU A 247 9.30 11.10 -10.15
C LEU A 247 9.09 11.54 -8.70
N SER A 248 8.85 12.82 -8.49
CA SER A 248 8.50 13.31 -7.16
C SER A 248 7.13 12.77 -6.74
N ALA A 249 6.94 12.62 -5.42
CA ALA A 249 5.62 12.37 -4.85
C ALA A 249 4.64 13.48 -5.23
N TRP A 250 5.13 14.70 -5.45
CA TRP A 250 4.36 15.91 -5.70
C TRP A 250 4.91 16.64 -6.94
N ASN A 251 4.14 17.53 -7.55
CA ASN A 251 4.67 18.32 -8.66
C ASN A 251 5.70 19.32 -8.09
N ALA A 252 6.98 19.09 -8.36
CA ALA A 252 8.08 19.84 -7.73
C ALA A 252 8.05 21.35 -8.05
N ASN A 253 7.37 21.74 -9.12
CA ASN A 253 7.31 23.14 -9.58
C ASN A 253 6.52 24.07 -8.65
N ASN A 254 5.73 23.53 -7.70
CA ASN A 254 4.87 24.32 -6.80
C ASN A 254 5.19 24.11 -5.32
N TRP A 255 6.32 23.47 -4.98
CA TRP A 255 6.69 23.26 -3.58
C TRP A 255 7.09 24.59 -2.94
N PRO A 256 6.44 24.99 -1.84
CA PRO A 256 6.95 26.03 -0.99
C PRO A 256 8.25 25.54 -0.31
N GLU A 257 9.28 26.37 -0.30
CA GLU A 257 10.60 26.06 0.25
C GLU A 257 10.53 25.95 1.79
N PRO A 258 10.64 24.75 2.40
CA PRO A 258 10.46 24.62 3.83
C PRO A 258 11.43 25.51 4.62
N ALA A 259 10.88 26.38 5.47
CA ALA A 259 11.66 27.21 6.39
C ALA A 259 12.38 26.33 7.44
N CYS A 260 13.70 26.50 7.55
CA CYS A 260 14.58 25.53 8.18
C CYS A 260 14.90 25.83 9.66
N PRO A 261 14.58 24.95 10.65
CA PRO A 261 15.15 25.02 12.00
C PRO A 261 16.53 24.33 12.12
N ILE A 262 17.60 25.12 12.03
CA ILE A 262 19.01 24.82 12.36
C ILE A 262 19.23 23.49 13.13
N LEU A 263 19.66 22.42 12.46
CA LEU A 263 20.28 21.25 13.13
C LEU A 263 21.81 21.33 13.04
N SER A 264 22.45 20.95 14.14
CA SER A 264 23.89 20.99 14.41
C SER A 264 24.76 20.42 13.27
N SER A 265 25.80 21.17 12.92
CA SER A 265 26.69 21.09 11.75
C SER A 265 27.57 19.84 11.59
N ASP A 266 27.69 18.98 12.58
CA ASP A 266 28.83 18.05 12.64
C ASP A 266 28.53 16.62 12.12
N ARG A 267 27.27 16.29 11.86
CA ARG A 267 26.86 14.90 11.47
C ARG A 267 26.94 14.60 9.98
N SER A 268 27.39 15.54 9.16
CA SER A 268 27.42 15.40 7.68
C SER A 268 28.78 15.03 7.10
N LEU A 269 29.88 15.11 7.87
CA LEU A 269 31.22 14.80 7.37
C LEU A 269 31.46 13.27 7.29
N LEU A 270 32.00 12.82 6.17
CA LEU A 270 32.31 11.41 5.89
C LEU A 270 33.80 11.30 5.53
N TYR A 271 34.61 10.76 6.45
CA TYR A 271 36.05 10.55 6.24
C TYR A 271 36.32 9.37 5.29
N PRO A 272 37.51 9.29 4.67
CA PRO A 272 37.91 8.14 3.86
C PRO A 272 37.65 6.80 4.58
N GLY A 273 36.96 5.88 3.91
CA GLY A 273 36.60 4.57 4.43
C GLY A 273 35.34 4.52 5.28
N GLN A 274 34.86 5.66 5.82
CA GLN A 274 33.64 5.72 6.62
C GLN A 274 32.38 5.56 5.78
N GLN A 275 31.30 5.16 6.45
CA GLN A 275 29.98 5.01 5.85
C GLN A 275 28.90 5.61 6.75
N VAL A 276 27.85 6.12 6.12
CA VAL A 276 26.60 6.50 6.78
C VAL A 276 25.47 5.66 6.21
N ARG A 277 24.53 5.28 7.07
CA ARG A 277 23.33 4.52 6.72
C ARG A 277 22.11 5.32 7.12
N ALA A 278 21.14 5.42 6.21
CA ALA A 278 19.86 6.06 6.47
C ALA A 278 18.72 5.17 5.99
N THR A 279 17.64 5.11 6.77
CA THR A 279 16.36 4.56 6.31
C THR A 279 15.49 5.73 5.87
N VAL A 280 15.13 5.75 4.59
CA VAL A 280 14.25 6.75 3.98
C VAL A 280 12.97 6.08 3.50
N TYR A 281 11.88 6.83 3.40
CA TYR A 281 10.60 6.30 2.96
C TYR A 281 10.30 6.79 1.54
N VAL A 282 9.91 5.87 0.66
CA VAL A 282 9.70 6.15 -0.77
C VAL A 282 8.31 5.71 -1.20
N VAL A 283 7.59 6.57 -1.93
CA VAL A 283 6.31 6.24 -2.56
C VAL A 283 6.54 5.66 -3.96
N LEU A 284 6.29 4.36 -4.16
CA LEU A 284 6.56 3.62 -5.40
C LEU A 284 5.62 3.99 -6.57
N ARG A 285 5.83 5.14 -7.21
CA ARG A 285 5.03 5.57 -8.39
C ARG A 285 5.38 4.83 -9.69
N SER A 286 6.60 4.32 -9.75
CA SER A 286 7.20 3.55 -10.85
C SER A 286 7.89 2.32 -10.27
N ASN A 287 8.15 1.34 -11.13
CA ASN A 287 8.86 0.13 -10.81
C ASN A 287 10.38 0.30 -10.69
N ARG A 288 10.90 1.54 -10.72
CA ARG A 288 12.33 1.85 -10.70
C ARG A 288 12.67 2.80 -9.55
N VAL A 289 13.65 2.43 -8.74
CA VAL A 289 14.12 3.22 -7.59
C VAL A 289 15.65 3.30 -7.64
N ARG A 290 16.24 4.46 -7.29
CA ARG A 290 17.70 4.59 -7.12
C ARG A 290 18.05 5.34 -5.85
N ALA A 291 19.24 5.06 -5.31
CA ALA A 291 19.85 5.90 -4.29
C ALA A 291 20.33 7.23 -4.90
N VAL A 292 20.27 8.31 -4.14
CA VAL A 292 20.85 9.62 -4.49
C VAL A 292 21.52 10.20 -3.26
N ALA A 293 22.64 10.88 -3.44
CA ALA A 293 23.22 11.73 -2.40
C ALA A 293 23.74 13.01 -3.03
N TYR A 294 23.48 14.15 -2.39
CA TYR A 294 24.20 15.38 -2.69
C TYR A 294 25.42 15.41 -1.80
N VAL A 295 26.59 15.52 -2.41
CA VAL A 295 27.86 15.49 -1.69
C VAL A 295 28.63 16.74 -2.01
N ARG A 296 29.27 17.31 -1.01
CA ARG A 296 30.32 18.31 -1.21
C ARG A 296 31.66 17.63 -1.01
N SER A 297 32.49 17.62 -2.05
CA SER A 297 33.84 17.09 -1.95
C SER A 297 34.81 18.22 -1.59
N PHE A 298 35.67 17.98 -0.60
CA PHE A 298 36.66 18.95 -0.14
C PHE A 298 38.06 18.55 -0.63
N ASN A 299 38.23 18.51 -1.95
CA ASN A 299 39.48 18.03 -2.56
C ASN A 299 40.68 18.94 -2.25
N ASN A 300 40.44 20.24 -2.13
CA ASN A 300 41.48 21.27 -2.11
C ASN A 300 41.57 22.06 -0.78
N CYS A 301 40.75 21.75 0.22
CA CYS A 301 40.79 22.41 1.52
C CYS A 301 40.16 21.52 2.60
N ASP A 302 40.46 21.75 3.87
CA ASP A 302 39.79 21.10 4.99
C ASP A 302 38.84 22.11 5.66
N PRO A 303 37.52 21.90 5.66
CA PRO A 303 36.56 22.81 6.26
C PRO A 303 36.73 22.97 7.78
N ARG A 304 37.48 22.08 8.43
CA ARG A 304 37.76 22.15 9.88
C ARG A 304 38.88 23.13 10.21
N THR A 305 39.80 23.37 9.27
CA THR A 305 40.99 24.20 9.51
C THR A 305 40.93 25.53 8.77
N LYS A 306 40.14 25.62 7.69
CA LYS A 306 40.06 26.80 6.84
C LYS A 306 38.64 27.34 6.75
N ASN A 307 38.40 28.48 7.41
CA ASN A 307 37.20 29.27 7.23
C ASN A 307 37.00 29.61 5.74
N GLY A 308 35.79 29.40 5.22
CA GLY A 308 35.46 29.65 3.82
C GLY A 308 35.79 28.53 2.84
N CYS A 309 36.19 27.34 3.31
CA CYS A 309 36.32 26.16 2.45
C CYS A 309 34.94 25.76 1.89
N ARG A 310 34.68 26.10 0.61
CA ARG A 310 33.37 25.90 -0.01
C ARG A 310 33.19 24.53 -0.65
N GLY A 311 34.22 23.73 -0.92
CA GLY A 311 34.11 22.42 -1.58
C GLY A 311 33.28 22.42 -2.89
N GLU A 312 33.22 21.28 -3.57
CA GLU A 312 32.47 21.15 -4.83
C GLU A 312 31.17 20.36 -4.59
N LEU A 313 30.01 20.98 -4.84
CA LEU A 313 28.71 20.32 -4.70
C LEU A 313 28.44 19.46 -5.94
N MET A 314 28.12 18.19 -5.71
CA MET A 314 27.92 17.19 -6.73
C MET A 314 26.76 16.28 -6.36
N ARG A 315 25.98 15.87 -7.37
CA ARG A 315 24.88 14.92 -7.20
C ARG A 315 25.35 13.53 -7.60
N VAL A 316 25.42 12.61 -6.65
CA VAL A 316 25.79 11.21 -6.88
C VAL A 316 24.53 10.38 -7.04
N GLN A 317 24.47 9.59 -8.11
CA GLN A 317 23.36 8.69 -8.39
C GLN A 317 23.78 7.23 -8.26
N GLY A 318 22.95 6.47 -7.56
CA GLY A 318 23.01 5.03 -7.46
C GLY A 318 22.53 4.32 -8.73
N SER A 319 22.83 3.03 -8.80
CA SER A 319 22.26 2.12 -9.80
C SER A 319 20.76 1.96 -9.56
N VAL A 320 20.00 1.73 -10.63
CA VAL A 320 18.54 1.59 -10.54
C VAL A 320 18.16 0.16 -10.15
N VAL A 321 17.39 0.02 -9.08
CA VAL A 321 16.69 -1.23 -8.73
C VAL A 321 15.33 -1.25 -9.43
N THR A 322 15.01 -2.38 -10.07
CA THR A 322 13.67 -2.63 -10.61
C THR A 322 12.88 -3.55 -9.67
N VAL A 323 11.61 -3.26 -9.46
CA VAL A 323 10.66 -4.04 -8.66
C VAL A 323 9.42 -4.39 -9.48
N ALA A 324 8.64 -5.38 -9.07
CA ALA A 324 7.32 -5.63 -9.66
C ALA A 324 6.26 -4.81 -8.91
N LEU A 325 5.31 -4.21 -9.63
CA LEU A 325 4.23 -3.43 -9.04
C LEU A 325 2.85 -4.05 -9.34
N LEU A 326 2.07 -4.27 -8.29
CA LEU A 326 0.66 -4.63 -8.36
C LEU A 326 -0.23 -3.39 -8.26
N LYS A 327 -1.42 -3.46 -8.85
CA LYS A 327 -2.46 -2.45 -8.60
C LYS A 327 -3.10 -2.72 -7.24
N ALA A 328 -3.33 -1.67 -6.46
CA ALA A 328 -4.18 -1.71 -5.27
C ALA A 328 -4.89 -0.37 -5.06
N GLN A 329 -5.97 -0.40 -4.30
CA GLN A 329 -6.69 0.81 -3.93
C GLN A 329 -5.93 1.58 -2.85
N ALA A 330 -5.86 2.90 -3.02
CA ALA A 330 -5.32 3.81 -2.02
C ALA A 330 -6.34 4.07 -0.90
N PRO A 331 -5.88 4.32 0.34
CA PRO A 331 -6.74 4.75 1.41
C PRO A 331 -7.40 6.09 1.05
N ARG A 332 -8.63 6.27 1.53
CA ARG A 332 -9.35 7.53 1.38
C ARG A 332 -8.91 8.50 2.47
N ILE A 333 -8.59 9.73 2.06
CA ILE A 333 -8.31 10.85 2.96
C ILE A 333 -9.56 11.74 2.99
N GLN A 334 -10.12 11.96 4.17
CA GLN A 334 -11.28 12.83 4.38
C GLN A 334 -10.89 14.01 5.26
N LEU A 335 -11.02 15.22 4.74
CA LEU A 335 -10.91 16.44 5.55
C LEU A 335 -12.10 16.55 6.52
N ARG A 336 -11.83 16.94 7.76
CA ARG A 336 -12.85 17.17 8.80
C ARG A 336 -12.69 18.55 9.43
N GLY A 337 -13.83 19.17 9.71
CA GLY A 337 -13.93 20.54 10.21
C GLY A 337 -14.28 21.53 9.09
N ASN A 338 -14.82 22.68 9.49
CA ASN A 338 -14.97 23.85 8.62
C ASN A 338 -14.47 25.08 9.40
N PRO A 339 -13.20 25.48 9.21
CA PRO A 339 -12.20 24.94 8.27
C PRO A 339 -11.66 23.53 8.59
N PRO A 340 -11.04 22.85 7.62
CA PRO A 340 -10.42 21.55 7.85
C PRO A 340 -9.32 21.61 8.90
N THR A 341 -9.56 21.07 10.10
CA THR A 341 -8.56 21.04 11.19
C THR A 341 -7.81 19.71 11.24
N LYS A 342 -8.34 18.67 10.60
CA LYS A 342 -7.77 17.31 10.59
C LYS A 342 -8.04 16.62 9.27
N ALA A 343 -7.11 15.76 8.85
CA ALA A 343 -7.31 14.81 7.76
C ALA A 343 -7.46 13.40 8.33
N LEU A 344 -8.63 12.78 8.15
CA LEU A 344 -8.87 11.39 8.52
C LEU A 344 -8.40 10.45 7.41
N VAL A 345 -7.45 9.59 7.75
CA VAL A 345 -6.99 8.50 6.86
C VAL A 345 -7.74 7.23 7.25
N GLN A 346 -8.55 6.71 6.34
CA GLN A 346 -9.27 5.46 6.55
C GLN A 346 -8.34 4.26 6.32
N PRO A 347 -8.19 3.34 7.29
CA PRO A 347 -7.24 2.25 7.18
C PRO A 347 -7.67 1.25 6.12
N ALA A 348 -6.70 0.86 5.28
CA ALA A 348 -6.80 -0.35 4.45
C ALA A 348 -6.15 -1.57 5.14
N ALA A 349 -5.36 -1.33 6.20
CA ALA A 349 -4.62 -2.35 6.94
C ALA A 349 -4.23 -1.87 8.34
N SER A 350 -3.83 -2.79 9.23
CA SER A 350 -3.22 -2.51 10.53
C SER A 350 -1.69 -2.44 10.40
N SER A 351 -1.15 -1.26 10.11
CA SER A 351 0.28 -1.02 9.91
C SER A 351 0.63 0.40 10.39
N PRO A 352 1.91 0.78 10.59
CA PRO A 352 2.24 2.17 10.89
C PRO A 352 1.77 3.11 9.78
N LEU A 353 1.06 4.18 10.18
CA LEU A 353 0.70 5.26 9.29
C LEU A 353 1.94 6.09 9.02
N TRP A 354 2.27 6.24 7.75
CA TRP A 354 3.19 7.24 7.24
C TRP A 354 2.38 8.39 6.63
N SER A 355 2.79 9.62 6.91
CA SER A 355 2.29 10.81 6.26
C SER A 355 3.44 11.73 5.92
N ASP A 356 3.31 12.40 4.79
CA ASP A 356 4.18 13.49 4.38
C ASP A 356 3.34 14.49 3.59
N GLY A 357 3.75 15.73 3.62
CA GLY A 357 2.99 16.81 3.02
C GLY A 357 3.42 18.16 3.52
N TRP A 358 2.91 19.17 2.83
CA TRP A 358 3.11 20.56 3.15
C TRP A 358 1.76 21.27 3.14
N TYR A 359 1.73 22.43 3.75
CA TYR A 359 0.60 23.33 3.69
C TYR A 359 1.13 24.75 3.51
N ARG A 360 0.31 25.59 2.87
CA ARG A 360 0.54 27.02 2.71
C ARG A 360 -0.72 27.73 3.17
N CYS A 361 -0.57 28.72 4.03
CA CYS A 361 -1.69 29.52 4.48
C CYS A 361 -1.31 30.99 4.64
N ARG A 362 -2.31 31.88 4.58
CA ARG A 362 -2.11 33.28 4.96
C ARG A 362 -2.09 33.38 6.48
N GLY A 363 -1.12 34.10 7.06
CA GLY A 363 -1.11 34.36 8.50
C GLY A 363 -2.36 35.12 8.95
N SER A 364 -2.86 34.83 10.15
CA SER A 364 -3.85 35.69 10.82
C SER A 364 -3.29 37.10 10.96
N ALA A 365 -4.12 38.15 10.82
CA ALA A 365 -3.74 39.56 10.67
C ALA A 365 -2.71 40.14 11.68
N SER A 366 -2.40 39.42 12.76
CA SER A 366 -1.37 39.77 13.77
C SER A 366 0.04 39.24 13.48
N VAL A 367 0.25 38.39 12.46
CA VAL A 367 1.58 37.87 12.09
C VAL A 367 1.94 38.39 10.70
N THR A 368 2.51 39.59 10.66
CA THR A 368 3.03 40.19 9.42
C THR A 368 4.25 39.40 8.95
N TRP A 369 4.08 38.72 7.81
CA TRP A 369 5.08 37.99 7.03
C TRP A 369 5.52 36.63 7.56
N THR A 370 4.90 35.58 7.02
CA THR A 370 5.54 34.42 6.38
C THR A 370 4.42 33.42 6.08
N ALA A 371 4.38 32.84 4.89
CA ALA A 371 3.61 31.62 4.70
C ALA A 371 4.15 30.62 5.73
N SER A 372 3.32 30.14 6.65
CA SER A 372 3.77 29.07 7.54
C SER A 372 3.76 27.78 6.72
N GLU A 373 4.94 27.28 6.43
CA GLU A 373 5.16 26.01 5.74
C GLU A 373 5.71 25.04 6.76
N GLY A 374 5.10 23.87 6.88
CA GLY A 374 5.52 22.86 7.84
C GLY A 374 5.28 21.46 7.32
N GLY A 375 6.19 20.55 7.66
CA GLY A 375 6.05 19.13 7.36
C GLY A 375 5.00 18.46 8.26
N LEU A 376 4.16 17.61 7.68
CA LEU A 376 3.26 16.74 8.43
C LEU A 376 4.06 15.53 8.94
N GLY A 377 4.29 15.48 10.26
CA GLY A 377 5.32 14.66 10.90
C GLY A 377 5.27 13.12 10.74
N SER A 378 6.26 12.50 11.41
CA SER A 378 6.75 11.12 11.33
C SER A 378 5.75 9.98 11.67
N PRO A 379 6.08 8.72 11.31
CA PRO A 379 5.16 7.59 11.38
C PRO A 379 4.61 7.30 12.77
N SER A 380 3.30 7.04 12.84
CA SER A 380 2.59 6.62 14.06
C SER A 380 2.01 5.22 13.88
N ALA A 381 2.23 4.31 14.84
CA ALA A 381 1.59 3.00 14.81
C ALA A 381 0.10 3.14 15.18
N VAL A 382 -0.82 2.88 14.25
CA VAL A 382 -2.26 3.04 14.51
C VAL A 382 -3.07 1.90 13.92
N THR A 383 -4.06 1.42 14.70
CA THR A 383 -4.92 0.28 14.36
C THR A 383 -6.32 0.71 13.87
N ARG A 384 -6.61 2.02 13.82
CA ARG A 384 -7.91 2.60 13.46
C ARG A 384 -7.73 3.84 12.59
N SER A 385 -8.84 4.40 12.09
CA SER A 385 -8.86 5.71 11.43
C SER A 385 -8.03 6.72 12.19
N THR A 386 -7.01 7.24 11.54
CA THR A 386 -6.05 8.16 12.16
C THR A 386 -6.33 9.56 11.69
N ALA A 387 -6.36 10.50 12.63
CA ALA A 387 -6.42 11.92 12.31
C ALA A 387 -4.99 12.46 12.21
N VAL A 388 -4.60 12.89 11.02
CA VAL A 388 -3.42 13.74 10.84
C VAL A 388 -3.84 15.15 11.25
N PRO A 389 -3.29 15.71 12.35
CA PRO A 389 -3.60 17.09 12.71
C PRO A 389 -3.04 18.02 11.62
N LEU A 390 -3.87 18.96 11.17
CA LEU A 390 -3.41 20.02 10.29
C LEU A 390 -2.98 21.18 11.19
N PRO A 391 -1.69 21.54 11.24
CA PRO A 391 -1.24 22.68 12.04
C PRO A 391 -1.83 23.96 11.44
N LEU A 392 -2.89 24.46 12.08
CA LEU A 392 -3.57 25.70 11.69
C LEU A 392 -3.34 26.85 12.69
N ALA A 393 -2.44 26.67 13.67
CA ALA A 393 -2.16 27.74 14.63
C ALA A 393 -1.59 28.95 13.88
N GLY A 394 -2.34 30.05 13.85
CA GLY A 394 -1.98 31.26 13.11
C GLY A 394 -2.32 31.25 11.61
N CYS A 395 -2.94 30.20 11.07
CA CYS A 395 -3.43 30.18 9.69
C CYS A 395 -4.83 30.80 9.57
N ASP A 396 -5.04 31.68 8.59
CA ASP A 396 -6.37 32.05 8.12
C ASP A 396 -6.97 30.87 7.33
N PRO A 397 -8.03 30.25 7.85
CA PRO A 397 -8.65 29.11 7.19
C PRO A 397 -9.28 29.39 5.82
N LYS A 398 -9.48 30.65 5.46
CA LYS A 398 -10.00 31.02 4.14
C LYS A 398 -8.95 30.81 3.06
N HIS A 399 -7.67 31.00 3.38
CA HIS A 399 -6.55 30.92 2.44
C HIS A 399 -5.66 29.75 2.84
N LEU A 400 -6.11 28.53 2.56
CA LEU A 400 -5.44 27.29 2.99
C LEU A 400 -5.22 26.36 1.81
N GLU A 401 -3.96 26.05 1.55
CA GLU A 401 -3.52 25.05 0.59
C GLU A 401 -2.83 23.92 1.36
N ILE A 402 -3.20 22.67 1.09
CA ILE A 402 -2.70 21.47 1.75
C ILE A 402 -2.42 20.43 0.68
N HIS A 403 -1.22 19.87 0.73
CA HIS A 403 -0.80 18.71 -0.05
C HIS A 403 -0.38 17.62 0.94
N LEU A 404 -1.19 16.57 1.05
CA LEU A 404 -0.96 15.47 1.99
C LEU A 404 -0.98 14.10 1.31
N ALA A 405 0.07 13.32 1.52
CA ALA A 405 0.19 11.94 1.10
C ALA A 405 0.27 11.11 2.37
N ALA A 406 -0.72 10.24 2.57
CA ALA A 406 -0.79 9.45 3.79
C ALA A 406 -1.23 8.02 3.48
N GLY A 407 -0.62 7.06 4.14
CA GLY A 407 -0.92 5.65 3.94
C GLY A 407 -0.15 4.79 4.92
N PHE A 408 -0.30 3.48 4.77
CA PHE A 408 0.30 2.52 5.68
C PHE A 408 1.56 1.94 5.06
N LEU A 409 2.57 1.58 5.86
CA LEU A 409 3.78 0.97 5.32
C LEU A 409 3.43 -0.28 4.51
N TYR A 410 4.05 -0.40 3.34
CA TYR A 410 3.81 -1.44 2.32
C TYR A 410 2.44 -1.39 1.64
N HIS A 411 1.63 -0.36 1.89
CA HIS A 411 0.34 -0.14 1.23
C HIS A 411 0.34 1.17 0.43
N PRO A 412 -0.51 1.27 -0.62
CA PRO A 412 -0.64 2.51 -1.37
C PRO A 412 -0.98 3.71 -0.48
N VAL A 413 -0.49 4.89 -0.85
CA VAL A 413 -0.87 6.15 -0.18
C VAL A 413 -2.08 6.79 -0.83
N GLY A 414 -2.95 7.31 0.02
CA GLY A 414 -3.94 8.31 -0.35
C GLY A 414 -3.24 9.63 -0.61
N ARG A 415 -3.82 10.44 -1.49
CA ARG A 415 -3.35 11.79 -1.80
C ARG A 415 -4.50 12.76 -1.62
N LEU A 416 -4.18 13.91 -1.07
CA LEU A 416 -5.09 15.01 -0.89
C LEU A 416 -4.37 16.27 -1.39
N ASP A 417 -4.92 16.86 -2.44
CA ASP A 417 -4.59 18.21 -2.89
C ASP A 417 -5.82 19.07 -2.58
N TYR A 418 -5.71 20.00 -1.64
CA TYR A 418 -6.79 20.87 -1.20
C TYR A 418 -6.31 22.32 -1.27
N ALA A 419 -6.99 23.16 -2.03
CA ALA A 419 -6.75 24.59 -2.03
C ALA A 419 -8.08 25.30 -1.81
N ARG A 420 -8.13 26.16 -0.78
CA ARG A 420 -9.20 27.11 -0.56
C ARG A 420 -8.68 28.50 -0.94
N PRO A 421 -9.28 29.14 -1.98
CA PRO A 421 -8.83 30.43 -2.47
C PRO A 421 -9.07 31.56 -1.47
#